data_AF-A0A5K7YXE4-F1
#
_entry.id   AF-A0A5K7YXE4-F1
#
_cell.length_a   1.000
_cell.length_b   1.000
_cell.length_c   1.000
_cell.angle_alpha   90.00
_cell.angle_beta   90.00
_cell.angle_gamma   90.00
#
_symmetry.space_group_name_H-M   'P 1'
#
loop_
_entity.id
_entity.type
_entity.pdbx_description
1 polymer ?
#
loop_
_entity_poly.entity_id
_entity_poly.type
_entity_poly.pdbx_seq_one_letter_code
_entity_poly.pdbx_strand_id
1 'polypeptide(L)'
;MNIKVIFMCVFGLLLGTGTVVWSQPFNGGPDGPGMHRPKVEEKMLMMLDLDDTQKTLAAEIVARYRNLERNLMEDNKGLHRRMTDALFAETFDEAAARETFRNNAAVHEDLMVLKGRMISEIRTILTPGQLGELQAMRARRMKAHARHAEFRALVEDSMAARK
;
A
#
# COMPACT_ATOMS: atom_id res chain seq x y z
N MET A 1 -60.08 -5.62 40.68
CA MET A 1 -60.53 -6.97 41.06
C MET A 1 -60.66 -7.81 39.79
N ASN A 2 -59.89 -8.84 39.46
CA ASN A 2 -58.70 -9.45 40.05
C ASN A 2 -57.83 -10.02 38.91
N ILE A 3 -56.52 -9.84 39.12
CA ILE A 3 -55.38 -10.10 38.26
C ILE A 3 -55.15 -11.61 38.15
N LYS A 4 -55.36 -12.20 36.97
CA LYS A 4 -55.01 -13.59 36.63
C LYS A 4 -54.37 -13.70 35.23
N VAL A 5 -53.51 -12.76 34.87
CA VAL A 5 -52.67 -12.86 33.66
C VAL A 5 -51.22 -12.53 34.00
N ILE A 6 -50.75 -12.99 35.17
CA ILE A 6 -49.32 -13.08 35.49
C ILE A 6 -48.98 -14.57 35.40
N PHE A 7 -48.88 -15.07 34.17
CA PHE A 7 -48.50 -16.45 33.92
C PHE A 7 -47.65 -16.52 32.65
N MET A 8 -46.58 -15.74 32.59
CA MET A 8 -45.48 -16.04 31.66
C MET A 8 -44.19 -15.30 32.04
N CYS A 9 -43.73 -15.49 33.29
CA CYS A 9 -42.34 -15.24 33.63
C CYS A 9 -41.69 -16.58 33.98
N VAL A 10 -40.42 -16.70 33.62
CA VAL A 10 -39.52 -17.86 33.78
C VAL A 10 -39.48 -18.80 32.58
N PHE A 11 -38.79 -18.35 31.52
CA PHE A 11 -38.08 -19.28 30.65
C PHE A 11 -36.70 -18.72 30.31
N GLY A 12 -35.67 -19.46 30.73
CA GLY A 12 -34.41 -19.54 30.00
C GLY A 12 -33.39 -18.43 30.20
N LEU A 13 -32.80 -18.36 31.39
CA LEU A 13 -31.47 -17.79 31.59
C LEU A 13 -30.46 -18.80 31.00
N LEU A 14 -30.00 -18.56 29.77
CA LEU A 14 -28.90 -19.30 29.15
C LEU A 14 -27.95 -18.32 28.45
N LEU A 15 -26.91 -17.97 29.21
CA LEU A 15 -25.53 -17.71 28.82
C LEU A 15 -25.29 -17.51 27.31
N GLY A 16 -25.08 -16.25 26.94
CA GLY A 16 -24.42 -15.89 25.69
C GLY A 16 -23.60 -14.65 25.94
N THR A 17 -22.36 -14.83 26.39
CA THR A 17 -21.35 -13.78 26.45
C THR A 17 -21.20 -13.15 25.07
N GLY A 18 -21.85 -12.01 24.87
CA GLY A 18 -21.61 -11.14 23.73
C GLY A 18 -20.20 -10.59 23.84
N THR A 19 -19.22 -11.36 23.39
CA THR A 19 -17.92 -10.79 23.08
C THR A 19 -18.18 -9.81 21.95
N VAL A 20 -18.03 -8.54 22.28
CA VAL A 20 -17.89 -7.46 21.33
C VAL A 20 -16.66 -7.81 20.51
N VAL A 21 -16.86 -8.51 19.39
CA VAL A 21 -15.86 -8.57 18.33
C VAL A 21 -15.80 -7.14 17.83
N TRP A 22 -14.88 -6.37 18.42
CA TRP A 22 -14.38 -5.17 17.79
C TRP A 22 -14.09 -5.54 16.35
N SER A 23 -14.90 -5.00 15.44
CA SER A 23 -14.58 -4.92 14.04
C SER A 23 -13.24 -4.21 13.98
N GLN A 24 -12.16 -4.99 13.96
CA GLN A 24 -10.86 -4.43 13.68
C GLN A 24 -11.01 -3.82 12.28
N PRO A 25 -10.83 -2.49 12.14
CA PRO A 25 -10.81 -1.91 10.82
C PRO A 25 -9.78 -2.70 10.04
N PHE A 26 -10.16 -3.15 8.84
CA PHE A 26 -9.28 -3.83 7.91
C PHE A 26 -7.91 -3.15 7.96
N ASN A 27 -6.99 -3.79 8.66
CA ASN A 27 -5.65 -3.32 8.83
C ASN A 27 -5.04 -3.60 7.46
N GLY A 28 -5.05 -2.57 6.60
CA GLY A 28 -4.41 -2.60 5.31
C GLY A 28 -3.04 -3.24 5.48
N GLY A 29 -2.63 -4.02 4.48
CA GLY A 29 -1.28 -4.56 4.43
C GLY A 29 -0.23 -3.47 4.61
N PRO A 30 1.07 -3.78 4.55
CA PRO A 30 2.17 -2.87 4.89
C PRO A 30 2.21 -1.48 4.21
N ASP A 31 1.25 -1.17 3.33
CA ASP A 31 1.04 0.07 2.59
C ASP A 31 -0.26 0.79 3.01
N GLY A 32 -0.48 0.99 4.32
CA GLY A 32 -1.56 1.84 4.84
C GLY A 32 -1.35 3.33 4.48
N PRO A 33 -2.44 4.11 4.29
CA PRO A 33 -2.33 5.48 3.79
C PRO A 33 -1.83 6.42 4.89
N GLY A 34 -0.60 6.92 4.76
CA GLY A 34 -0.22 8.17 5.43
C GLY A 34 1.15 8.25 6.11
N MET A 35 1.94 7.18 6.21
CA MET A 35 3.32 7.32 6.69
C MET A 35 4.30 7.37 5.54
N HIS A 36 4.96 8.52 5.39
CA HIS A 36 6.05 8.81 4.47
C HIS A 36 7.30 7.98 4.85
N ARG A 37 7.22 6.66 4.73
CA ARG A 37 8.41 5.80 4.78
C ARG A 37 9.14 5.97 3.46
N PRO A 38 10.47 6.14 3.46
CA PRO A 38 11.21 6.24 2.21
C PRO A 38 10.87 5.03 1.35
N LYS A 39 10.48 5.29 0.10
CA LYS A 39 10.07 4.26 -0.83
C LYS A 39 11.18 3.21 -0.91
N VAL A 40 10.80 1.95 -1.10
CA VAL A 40 11.73 0.83 -0.89
C VAL A 40 12.95 0.89 -1.83
N GLU A 41 12.88 1.63 -2.93
CA GLU A 41 13.98 1.94 -3.84
C GLU A 41 14.86 3.11 -3.37
N GLU A 42 14.31 4.11 -2.72
CA GLU A 42 15.06 5.20 -2.09
C GLU A 42 15.91 4.65 -0.93
N LYS A 43 15.34 3.73 -0.14
CA LYS A 43 16.08 2.97 0.87
C LYS A 43 17.22 2.16 0.27
N MET A 44 17.07 1.63 -0.95
CA MET A 44 18.17 0.91 -1.60
C MET A 44 19.32 1.81 -1.97
N LEU A 45 19.04 3.04 -2.40
CA LEU A 45 20.08 4.02 -2.70
C LEU A 45 20.80 4.47 -1.43
N MET A 46 20.08 4.56 -0.30
CA MET A 46 20.67 4.82 1.02
C MET A 46 21.46 3.63 1.60
N MET A 47 21.27 2.42 1.07
CA MET A 47 22.00 1.21 1.46
C MET A 47 23.28 1.00 0.65
N LEU A 48 23.51 1.78 -0.41
CA LEU A 48 24.78 1.80 -1.11
C LEU A 48 25.83 2.48 -0.23
N ASP A 49 27.07 1.99 -0.29
CA ASP A 49 28.22 2.63 0.34
C ASP A 49 28.63 3.86 -0.48
N LEU A 50 27.88 4.95 -0.31
CA LEU A 50 28.12 6.24 -0.97
C LEU A 50 29.16 7.04 -0.19
N ASP A 51 30.13 7.63 -0.88
CA ASP A 51 31.01 8.63 -0.28
C ASP A 51 30.23 9.92 0.08
N ASP A 52 30.82 10.80 0.88
CA ASP A 52 30.12 11.98 1.39
C ASP A 52 29.72 12.98 0.31
N THR A 53 30.48 13.04 -0.80
CA THR A 53 30.13 13.85 -1.97
C THR A 53 28.91 13.27 -2.67
N GLN A 54 28.91 11.95 -2.91
CA GLN A 54 27.79 11.22 -3.50
C GLN A 54 26.53 11.31 -2.64
N LYS A 55 26.65 11.19 -1.32
CA LYS A 55 25.51 11.35 -0.38
C LYS A 55 24.88 12.73 -0.50
N THR A 56 25.70 13.78 -0.56
CA THR A 56 25.23 15.16 -0.68
C THR A 56 24.48 15.37 -2.00
N LEU A 57 25.09 14.95 -3.12
CA LEU A 57 24.46 15.03 -4.44
C LEU A 57 23.16 14.22 -4.52
N ALA A 58 23.15 13.00 -3.97
CA ALA A 58 21.95 12.17 -3.91
C ALA A 58 20.83 12.84 -3.10
N ALA A 59 21.16 13.44 -1.96
CA ALA A 59 20.19 14.13 -1.12
C ALA A 59 19.59 15.36 -1.83
N GLU A 60 20.40 16.13 -2.55
CA GLU A 60 19.93 17.26 -3.35
C GLU A 60 19.01 16.81 -4.48
N ILE A 61 19.38 15.75 -5.21
CA ILE A 61 18.55 15.16 -6.26
C ILE A 61 17.21 14.74 -5.64
N VAL A 62 17.23 13.91 -4.60
CA VAL A 62 16.01 13.43 -3.93
C VAL A 62 15.14 14.59 -3.44
N ALA A 63 15.73 15.62 -2.83
CA ALA A 63 14.99 16.78 -2.33
C ALA A 63 14.27 17.54 -3.46
N ARG A 64 14.90 17.72 -4.62
CA ARG A 64 14.25 18.35 -5.79
C ARG A 64 13.02 17.56 -6.24
N TYR A 65 13.15 16.24 -6.39
CA TYR A 65 12.05 15.39 -6.86
C TYR A 65 10.95 15.20 -5.82
N ARG A 66 11.27 15.20 -4.52
CA ARG A 66 10.27 15.11 -3.43
C ARG A 66 9.26 16.26 -3.48
N ASN A 67 9.69 17.47 -3.82
CA ASN A 67 8.77 18.61 -3.92
C ASN A 67 7.74 18.41 -5.05
N LEU A 68 8.20 17.91 -6.20
CA LEU A 68 7.32 17.61 -7.34
C LEU A 68 6.38 16.43 -7.03
N GLU A 69 6.89 15.43 -6.32
CA GLU A 69 6.11 14.25 -5.92
C GLU A 69 4.99 14.62 -4.95
N ARG A 70 5.20 15.55 -4.01
CA ARG A 70 4.15 15.95 -3.05
C ARG A 70 2.89 16.45 -3.74
N ASN A 71 3.03 17.29 -4.77
CA ASN A 71 1.88 17.83 -5.50
C ASN A 71 1.08 16.70 -6.17
N LEU A 72 1.77 15.80 -6.86
CA LEU A 72 1.14 14.62 -7.49
C LEU A 72 0.47 13.70 -6.45
N MET A 73 1.05 13.58 -5.24
CA MET A 73 0.46 12.78 -4.16
C MET A 73 -0.81 13.41 -3.57
N GLU A 74 -0.91 14.73 -3.55
CA GLU A 74 -2.14 15.41 -3.13
C GLU A 74 -3.26 15.18 -4.13
N ASP A 75 -2.96 15.29 -5.43
CA ASP A 75 -3.91 14.98 -6.50
C ASP A 75 -4.37 13.50 -6.43
N ASN A 76 -3.41 12.60 -6.19
CA ASN A 76 -3.68 11.17 -6.05
C ASN A 76 -4.63 10.86 -4.88
N LYS A 77 -4.49 11.54 -3.73
CA LYS A 77 -5.40 11.37 -2.58
C LYS A 77 -6.83 11.79 -2.92
N GLY A 78 -7.00 12.88 -3.67
CA GLY A 78 -8.31 13.31 -4.15
C GLY A 78 -8.96 12.30 -5.09
N LEU A 79 -8.17 11.71 -5.99
CA LEU A 79 -8.62 10.67 -6.92
C LEU A 79 -8.96 9.35 -6.23
N HIS A 80 -8.18 8.96 -5.23
CA HIS A 80 -8.45 7.71 -4.50
C HIS A 80 -9.76 7.75 -3.71
N ARG A 81 -10.09 8.91 -3.13
CA ARG A 81 -11.41 9.14 -2.52
C ARG A 81 -12.53 9.01 -3.55
N ARG A 82 -12.44 9.75 -4.67
CA ARG A 82 -13.43 9.67 -5.76
C ARG A 82 -13.62 8.25 -6.30
N MET A 83 -12.53 7.49 -6.42
CA MET A 83 -12.58 6.09 -6.84
C MET A 83 -13.35 5.23 -5.83
N THR A 84 -13.07 5.41 -4.55
CA THR A 84 -13.77 4.71 -3.46
C THR A 84 -15.26 5.06 -3.48
N ASP A 85 -15.59 6.34 -3.58
CA ASP A 85 -16.97 6.82 -3.62
C ASP A 85 -17.74 6.26 -4.83
N ALA A 86 -17.12 6.22 -6.02
CA ALA A 86 -17.73 5.67 -7.22
C ALA A 86 -17.97 4.14 -7.15
N LEU A 87 -17.08 3.41 -6.47
CA LEU A 87 -17.19 1.96 -6.31
C LEU A 87 -18.22 1.54 -5.26
N PHE A 88 -18.43 2.37 -4.23
CA PHE A 88 -19.33 2.09 -3.12
C PHE A 88 -20.62 2.94 -3.15
N ALA A 89 -20.90 3.63 -4.26
CA ALA A 89 -22.15 4.34 -4.46
C ALA A 89 -23.34 3.35 -4.44
N GLU A 90 -24.51 3.83 -4.03
CA GLU A 90 -25.75 3.04 -4.00
C GLU A 90 -26.11 2.46 -5.38
N THR A 91 -25.82 3.23 -6.43
CA THR A 91 -25.91 2.79 -7.83
C THR A 91 -24.56 2.93 -8.50
N PHE A 92 -24.09 1.86 -9.15
CA PHE A 92 -22.83 1.88 -9.88
C PHE A 92 -22.96 2.63 -11.20
N ASP A 93 -22.21 3.72 -11.35
CA ASP A 93 -22.03 4.45 -12.61
C ASP A 93 -20.70 4.04 -13.26
N GLU A 94 -20.77 3.16 -14.25
CA GLU A 94 -19.60 2.68 -14.97
C GLU A 94 -18.84 3.81 -15.70
N ALA A 95 -19.54 4.82 -16.23
CA ALA A 95 -18.92 5.90 -16.96
C ALA A 95 -18.08 6.78 -16.01
N ALA A 96 -18.64 7.13 -14.86
CA ALA A 96 -17.94 7.87 -13.81
C ALA A 96 -16.75 7.08 -13.24
N ALA A 97 -16.89 5.77 -13.05
CA ALA A 97 -15.81 4.90 -12.61
C ALA A 97 -14.65 4.86 -13.61
N ARG A 98 -14.94 4.72 -14.92
CA ARG A 98 -13.93 4.74 -15.99
C ARG A 98 -13.24 6.10 -16.12
N GLU A 99 -13.97 7.19 -15.95
CA GLU A 99 -13.39 8.54 -15.93
C GLU A 99 -12.44 8.73 -14.75
N THR A 100 -12.88 8.38 -13.55
CA THR A 100 -12.06 8.46 -12.33
C THR A 100 -10.79 7.61 -12.45
N PHE A 101 -10.90 6.43 -13.06
CA PHE A 101 -9.75 5.57 -13.35
C PHE A 101 -8.75 6.22 -14.29
N ARG A 102 -9.21 6.80 -15.40
CA ARG A 102 -8.33 7.48 -16.37
C ARG A 102 -7.57 8.64 -15.74
N ASN A 103 -8.25 9.43 -14.91
CA ASN A 103 -7.61 10.52 -14.17
C ASN A 103 -6.56 9.99 -13.18
N ASN A 104 -6.85 8.88 -12.50
CA ASN A 104 -5.88 8.22 -11.61
C ASN A 104 -4.67 7.66 -12.37
N ALA A 105 -4.90 7.06 -13.54
CA ALA A 105 -3.84 6.50 -14.38
C ALA A 105 -2.84 7.57 -14.83
N ALA A 106 -3.31 8.76 -15.20
CA ALA A 106 -2.44 9.89 -15.58
C ALA A 106 -1.51 10.31 -14.43
N VAL A 107 -2.01 10.43 -13.20
CA VAL A 107 -1.18 10.76 -12.04
C VAL A 107 -0.15 9.66 -11.75
N HIS A 108 -0.54 8.39 -11.91
CA HIS A 108 0.39 7.26 -11.75
C HIS A 108 1.49 7.24 -12.83
N GLU A 109 1.16 7.59 -14.08
CA GLU A 109 2.12 7.75 -15.16
C GLU A 109 3.15 8.82 -14.81
N ASP A 110 2.70 10.01 -14.42
CA ASP A 110 3.56 11.12 -14.03
C ASP A 110 4.49 10.75 -12.86
N LEU A 111 3.96 10.05 -11.85
CA LEU A 111 4.75 9.55 -10.73
C LEU A 111 5.81 8.54 -11.15
N MET A 112 5.47 7.65 -12.08
CA MET A 112 6.42 6.66 -12.61
C MET A 112 7.55 7.35 -13.39
N VAL A 113 7.21 8.32 -14.25
CA VAL A 113 8.18 9.11 -15.01
C VAL A 113 9.07 9.93 -14.08
N LEU A 114 8.48 10.60 -13.08
CA LEU A 114 9.21 11.38 -12.09
C LEU A 114 10.23 10.52 -11.34
N LYS A 115 9.81 9.34 -10.87
CA LYS A 115 10.69 8.37 -10.20
C LYS A 115 11.79 7.86 -11.14
N GLY A 116 11.45 7.58 -12.40
CA GLY A 116 12.40 7.16 -13.42
C GLY A 116 13.51 8.20 -13.65
N ARG A 117 13.13 9.48 -13.77
CA ARG A 117 14.08 10.60 -13.91
C ARG A 117 14.99 10.73 -12.70
N MET A 118 14.43 10.74 -11.49
CA MET A 118 15.20 10.79 -10.24
C MET A 118 16.22 9.65 -10.17
N ILE A 119 15.80 8.40 -10.42
CA ILE A 119 16.71 7.25 -10.39
C ILE A 119 17.78 7.37 -11.49
N SER A 120 17.42 7.83 -12.69
CA SER A 120 18.38 8.03 -13.78
C SER A 120 19.46 9.03 -13.38
N GLU A 121 19.09 10.13 -12.74
CA GLU A 121 20.01 11.16 -12.27
C GLU A 121 20.90 10.67 -11.12
N ILE A 122 20.35 9.91 -10.16
CA ILE A 122 21.17 9.31 -9.10
C ILE A 122 22.17 8.30 -9.68
N ARG A 123 21.82 7.57 -10.76
CA ARG A 123 22.75 6.63 -11.37
C ARG A 123 23.98 7.30 -11.99
N THR A 124 23.94 8.59 -12.32
CA THR A 124 25.09 9.28 -12.92
C THR A 124 26.19 9.60 -11.91
N ILE A 125 25.87 9.59 -10.61
CA ILE A 125 26.84 9.85 -9.53
C ILE A 125 27.41 8.56 -8.93
N LEU A 126 26.92 7.39 -9.35
CA LEU A 126 27.39 6.09 -8.86
C LEU A 126 28.60 5.58 -9.65
N THR A 127 29.50 4.90 -8.97
CA THR A 127 30.57 4.12 -9.61
C THR A 127 30.01 2.88 -10.30
N PRO A 128 30.74 2.28 -11.27
CA PRO A 128 30.33 1.02 -11.88
C PRO A 128 30.10 -0.11 -10.86
N GLY A 129 30.92 -0.17 -9.80
CA GLY A 129 30.78 -1.14 -8.71
C GLY A 129 29.46 -0.97 -7.95
N GLN A 130 29.16 0.26 -7.52
CA GLN A 130 27.90 0.59 -6.83
C GLN A 130 26.67 0.33 -7.73
N LEU A 131 26.78 0.58 -9.04
CA LEU A 131 25.70 0.25 -9.98
C LEU A 131 25.46 -1.27 -10.07
N GLY A 132 26.53 -2.07 -10.04
CA GLY A 132 26.44 -3.53 -9.97
C GLY A 132 25.78 -4.01 -8.68
N GLU A 133 26.14 -3.42 -7.55
CA GLU A 133 25.51 -3.70 -6.26
C GLU A 133 24.02 -3.37 -6.28
N LEU A 134 23.64 -2.20 -6.80
CA LEU A 134 22.24 -1.79 -6.93
C LEU A 134 21.42 -2.80 -7.76
N GLN A 135 21.99 -3.34 -8.84
CA GLN A 135 21.33 -4.38 -9.64
C GLN A 135 21.21 -5.70 -8.88
N ALA A 136 22.25 -6.10 -8.15
CA ALA A 136 22.22 -7.31 -7.32
C ALA A 136 21.15 -7.22 -6.22
N MET A 137 21.02 -6.06 -5.57
CA MET A 137 19.97 -5.80 -4.57
C MET A 137 18.56 -5.92 -5.18
N ARG A 138 18.36 -5.38 -6.39
CA ARG A 138 17.09 -5.54 -7.14
C ARG A 138 16.78 -7.01 -7.41
N ALA A 139 17.76 -7.76 -7.92
CA ALA A 139 17.59 -9.18 -8.23
C ALA A 139 17.27 -10.01 -6.97
N ARG A 140 17.97 -9.76 -5.86
CA ARG A 140 17.69 -10.43 -4.57
C ARG A 140 16.26 -10.17 -4.09
N ARG A 141 15.78 -8.94 -4.25
CA ARG A 141 14.41 -8.58 -3.88
C ARG A 141 13.37 -9.28 -4.76
N MET A 142 13.57 -9.30 -6.07
CA MET A 142 12.67 -10.01 -6.99
C MET A 142 12.56 -11.50 -6.61
N LYS A 143 13.69 -12.14 -6.30
CA LYS A 143 13.71 -13.52 -5.79
C LYS A 143 12.98 -13.67 -4.46
N ALA A 144 13.13 -12.71 -3.54
CA ALA A 144 12.42 -12.75 -2.26
C ALA A 144 10.90 -12.65 -2.44
N HIS A 145 10.42 -11.78 -3.34
CA HIS A 145 8.99 -11.70 -3.67
C HIS A 145 8.48 -12.99 -4.33
N ALA A 146 9.23 -13.57 -5.25
CA ALA A 146 8.88 -14.85 -5.87
C ALA A 146 8.73 -15.97 -4.82
N ARG A 147 9.69 -16.11 -3.92
CA ARG A 147 9.61 -17.09 -2.82
C ARG A 147 8.42 -16.86 -1.89
N HIS A 148 8.08 -15.61 -1.59
CA HIS A 148 6.90 -15.30 -0.79
C HIS A 148 5.60 -15.68 -1.51
N ALA A 149 5.53 -15.51 -2.83
CA ALA A 149 4.39 -15.93 -3.64
C ALA A 149 4.26 -17.46 -3.66
N GLU A 150 5.37 -18.17 -3.88
CA GLU A 150 5.42 -19.64 -3.84
C GLU A 150 4.99 -20.19 -2.47
N PHE A 151 5.51 -19.62 -1.38
CA PHE A 151 5.13 -20.01 -0.03
C PHE A 151 3.64 -19.78 0.24
N ARG A 152 3.08 -18.65 -0.21
CA ARG A 152 1.65 -18.37 -0.05
C ARG A 152 0.79 -19.41 -0.76
N ALA A 153 1.15 -19.78 -2.00
CA ALA A 153 0.45 -20.79 -2.77
C ALA A 153 0.47 -22.17 -2.06
N LEU A 154 1.63 -22.59 -1.55
CA LEU A 154 1.75 -23.84 -0.78
C LEU A 154 0.86 -23.85 0.48
N VAL A 155 0.79 -22.72 1.19
CA VAL A 155 -0.06 -22.59 2.38
C VAL A 155 -1.54 -22.69 1.99
N GLU A 156 -1.97 -22.00 0.93
CA GLU A 156 -3.34 -22.04 0.42
C GLU A 156 -3.75 -23.47 0.01
N ASP A 157 -2.90 -24.19 -0.74
CA ASP A 157 -3.13 -25.58 -1.13
C ASP A 157 -3.25 -26.51 0.09
N SER A 158 -2.38 -26.32 1.09
CA SER A 158 -2.41 -27.10 2.33
C SER A 158 -3.67 -26.86 3.19
N MET A 159 -4.29 -25.68 3.06
CA MET A 159 -5.53 -25.35 3.73
C MET A 159 -6.75 -25.86 2.95
N ALA A 160 -6.69 -25.84 1.62
CA ALA A 160 -7.72 -26.43 0.78
C ALA A 160 -7.81 -27.96 0.94
N ALA A 161 -6.67 -28.65 1.03
CA ALA A 161 -6.61 -30.10 1.24
C ALA A 161 -7.09 -30.57 2.64
N ARG A 162 -7.29 -29.64 3.59
CA ARG A 162 -7.78 -29.91 4.95
C ARG A 162 -9.28 -29.71 5.14
N LYS A 163 -10.00 -29.23 4.12
CA LYS A 163 -11.47 -29.08 4.11
C LYS A 163 -12.11 -30.23 3.36
#